data_AF-A0A7K1RHA4-F1
#
_entry.id   AF-A0A7K1RHA4-F1
#
_cell.length_a   1.000
_cell.length_b   1.000
_cell.length_c   1.000
_cell.angle_alpha   90.00
_cell.angle_beta   90.00
_cell.angle_gamma   90.00
#
_symmetry.space_group_name_H-M   'P 1'
#
loop_
_entity.id
_entity.type
_entity.pdbx_description
1 polymer ?
#
loop_
_entity_poly.entity_id
_entity_poly.type
_entity_poly.pdbx_seq_one_letter_code
_entity_poly.pdbx_strand_id
1 'polypeptide(L)'
;MAGTAKFGIAAALVVGVALVGTYVFAVAPHRQPATVWAATTAPDLTNGKRMFFAGGCSSCHAAPGATGDARLLLTGGVALKTQFGTFHVPNISPDPKAGIGEWTLAEFGDAVTRGIGPSGENLYPAFPYTSYARMKPQDVADLYGYLKTLPVSSNVAPPHELGFPFNQRLALTGWKLLFLNDKPRVTLASADAQIQRGQYLVEGPGHCGECHTPRNVIGGLKADEWLAGGPNPEGEGRIPDITPGSDSMGKWSKDEIASYLETGFTPDFDSVGGSMVEVQKNLAELPAEDRAAIAAYLKAIPAK
;
A
#
# COMPACT_ATOMS: atom_id res chain seq x y z
N MET A 1 -1.73 51.50 -34.91
CA MET A 1 -0.89 50.98 -33.80
C MET A 1 -1.68 50.36 -32.64
N ALA A 2 -2.98 50.62 -32.47
CA ALA A 2 -3.76 50.05 -31.35
C ALA A 2 -4.14 48.55 -31.51
N GLY A 3 -4.11 48.00 -32.73
CA GLY A 3 -4.50 46.61 -32.99
C GLY A 3 -3.43 45.58 -32.60
N THR A 4 -2.16 45.84 -32.92
CA THR A 4 -1.03 44.94 -32.65
C THR A 4 -0.77 44.73 -31.15
N ALA A 5 -0.95 45.77 -30.34
CA ALA A 5 -0.85 45.68 -28.88
C ALA A 5 -1.94 44.79 -28.26
N LYS A 6 -3.17 44.83 -28.79
CA LYS A 6 -4.28 43.98 -28.33
C LYS A 6 -4.07 42.51 -28.67
N PHE A 7 -3.52 42.21 -29.86
CA PHE A 7 -3.15 40.86 -30.25
C PHE A 7 -2.00 40.29 -29.41
N GLY A 8 -0.99 41.09 -29.07
CA GLY A 8 0.11 40.67 -28.18
C GLY A 8 -0.35 40.33 -26.76
N ILE A 9 -1.28 41.13 -26.20
CA ILE A 9 -1.86 40.88 -24.87
C ILE A 9 -2.74 39.61 -24.89
N ALA A 10 -3.56 39.42 -25.93
CA ALA A 10 -4.40 38.23 -26.06
C ALA A 10 -3.56 36.94 -26.21
N ALA A 11 -2.51 36.97 -27.02
CA ALA A 11 -1.59 35.83 -27.17
C ALA A 11 -0.84 35.51 -25.86
N ALA A 12 -0.36 36.53 -25.14
CA ALA A 12 0.29 36.35 -23.84
C ALA A 12 -0.67 35.78 -22.78
N LEU A 13 -1.94 36.20 -22.77
CA LEU A 13 -2.96 35.64 -21.89
C LEU A 13 -3.27 34.18 -22.21
N VAL A 14 -3.39 33.82 -23.49
CA VAL A 14 -3.62 32.41 -23.90
C VAL A 14 -2.44 31.53 -23.51
N VAL A 15 -1.20 31.98 -23.73
CA VAL A 15 0.01 31.26 -23.32
C VAL A 15 0.09 31.15 -21.79
N GLY A 16 -0.21 32.23 -21.06
CA GLY A 16 -0.26 32.23 -19.60
C GLY A 16 -1.28 31.23 -19.05
N VAL A 17 -2.50 31.22 -19.59
CA VAL A 17 -3.56 30.27 -19.20
C VAL A 17 -3.18 28.84 -19.57
N ALA A 18 -2.55 28.61 -20.73
CA ALA A 18 -2.08 27.28 -21.13
C ALA A 18 -0.95 26.77 -20.21
N LEU A 19 0.00 27.63 -19.84
CA LEU A 19 1.09 27.27 -18.92
C LEU A 19 0.58 27.01 -17.50
N VAL A 20 -0.34 27.83 -16.99
CA VAL A 20 -1.00 27.61 -15.70
C VAL A 20 -1.85 26.35 -15.73
N GLY A 21 -2.63 26.12 -16.79
CA GLY A 21 -3.43 24.91 -16.97
C GLY A 21 -2.58 23.65 -17.05
N THR A 22 -1.46 23.70 -17.77
CA THR A 22 -0.50 22.58 -17.85
C THR A 22 0.18 22.33 -16.51
N TYR A 23 0.58 23.39 -15.80
CA TYR A 23 1.18 23.28 -14.48
C TYR A 23 0.19 22.68 -13.47
N VAL A 24 -1.03 23.22 -13.38
CA VAL A 24 -2.09 22.72 -12.50
C VAL A 24 -2.43 21.27 -12.83
N PHE A 25 -2.57 20.90 -14.12
CA PHE A 25 -2.81 19.52 -14.52
C PHE A 25 -1.65 18.59 -14.14
N ALA A 26 -0.39 19.03 -14.31
CA ALA A 26 0.78 18.22 -14.00
C ALA A 26 1.02 18.04 -12.50
N VAL A 27 0.55 18.97 -11.65
CA VAL A 27 0.70 18.89 -10.20
C VAL A 27 -0.55 18.42 -9.45
N ALA A 28 -1.70 18.41 -10.12
CA ALA A 28 -2.97 18.03 -9.53
C ALA A 28 -2.98 16.53 -9.17
N PRO A 29 -3.57 16.16 -8.01
CA PRO A 29 -3.82 14.77 -7.66
C PRO A 29 -4.73 14.10 -8.71
N HIS A 30 -4.22 13.07 -9.38
CA HIS A 30 -4.97 12.30 -10.37
C HIS A 30 -5.79 11.19 -9.70
N ARG A 31 -7.07 11.48 -9.43
CA ARG A 31 -8.07 10.51 -8.96
C ARG A 31 -8.40 9.49 -10.05
N GLN A 32 -8.89 8.33 -9.65
CA GLN A 32 -9.47 7.37 -10.61
C GLN A 32 -10.71 8.00 -11.28
N PRO A 33 -11.00 7.67 -12.55
CA PRO A 33 -12.28 7.99 -13.15
C PRO A 33 -13.42 7.43 -12.30
N ALA A 34 -14.48 8.22 -12.06
CA ALA A 34 -15.62 7.79 -11.26
C ALA A 34 -16.27 6.49 -11.77
N THR A 35 -16.15 6.20 -13.07
CA THR A 35 -16.61 4.96 -13.71
C THR A 35 -15.94 3.71 -13.17
N VAL A 36 -14.71 3.80 -12.66
CA VAL A 36 -14.00 2.65 -12.05
C VAL A 36 -14.77 2.13 -10.84
N TRP A 37 -15.19 3.05 -9.96
CA TRP A 37 -15.92 2.71 -8.74
C TRP A 37 -17.41 2.46 -8.99
N ALA A 38 -18.01 3.15 -9.97
CA ALA A 38 -19.40 2.88 -10.36
C ALA A 38 -19.60 1.49 -11.00
N ALA A 39 -18.53 0.88 -11.53
CA ALA A 39 -18.58 -0.44 -12.15
C ALA A 39 -18.49 -1.61 -11.15
N THR A 40 -18.20 -1.35 -9.88
CA THR A 40 -18.16 -2.41 -8.85
C THR A 40 -19.57 -2.84 -8.45
N THR A 41 -19.73 -4.09 -8.04
CA THR A 41 -20.98 -4.62 -7.50
C THR A 41 -21.07 -4.42 -5.98
N ALA A 42 -22.17 -4.87 -5.38
CA ALA A 42 -22.30 -4.92 -3.94
C ALA A 42 -21.10 -5.64 -3.30
N PRO A 43 -20.55 -5.14 -2.16
CA PRO A 43 -19.39 -5.73 -1.52
C PRO A 43 -19.61 -7.19 -1.08
N ASP A 44 -18.67 -8.07 -1.43
CA ASP A 44 -18.53 -9.39 -0.81
C ASP A 44 -17.69 -9.27 0.47
N LEU A 45 -18.36 -9.38 1.63
CA LEU A 45 -17.69 -9.22 2.93
C LEU A 45 -16.70 -10.35 3.25
N THR A 46 -16.86 -11.54 2.67
CA THR A 46 -15.91 -12.65 2.84
C THR A 46 -14.62 -12.33 2.10
N ASN A 47 -14.70 -11.84 0.86
CA ASN A 47 -13.53 -11.35 0.14
C ASN A 47 -12.95 -10.08 0.80
N GLY A 48 -13.79 -9.20 1.32
CA GLY A 48 -13.37 -8.00 2.06
C GLY A 48 -12.54 -8.34 3.30
N LYS A 49 -12.97 -9.34 4.08
CA LYS A 49 -12.18 -9.89 5.21
C LYS A 49 -10.85 -10.45 4.74
N ARG A 50 -10.84 -11.17 3.61
CA ARG A 50 -9.60 -11.71 3.00
C ARG A 50 -8.64 -10.59 2.62
N MET A 51 -9.12 -9.52 1.99
CA MET A 51 -8.30 -8.35 1.62
C MET A 51 -7.84 -7.55 2.84
N PHE A 52 -8.64 -7.49 3.90
CA PHE A 52 -8.25 -6.85 5.17
C PHE A 52 -7.03 -7.52 5.79
N PHE A 53 -7.03 -8.86 5.84
CA PHE A 53 -5.87 -9.61 6.34
C PHE A 53 -4.72 -9.62 5.34
N ALA A 54 -4.97 -9.79 4.03
CA ALA A 54 -3.91 -9.70 3.04
C ALA A 54 -3.21 -8.32 3.09
N GLY A 55 -3.97 -7.24 3.24
CA GLY A 55 -3.50 -5.87 3.43
C GLY A 55 -2.75 -5.60 4.74
N GLY A 56 -2.87 -6.48 5.73
CA GLY A 56 -2.32 -6.25 7.06
C GLY A 56 -2.88 -5.00 7.74
N CYS A 57 -4.14 -4.63 7.46
CA CYS A 57 -4.71 -3.36 7.95
C CYS A 57 -4.63 -3.23 9.48
N SER A 58 -4.82 -4.34 10.19
CA SER A 58 -4.72 -4.40 11.66
C SER A 58 -3.29 -4.19 12.18
N SER A 59 -2.25 -4.47 11.40
CA SER A 59 -0.85 -4.36 11.84
C SER A 59 -0.43 -2.93 12.17
N CYS A 60 -1.08 -1.95 11.54
CA CYS A 60 -0.79 -0.53 11.77
C CYS A 60 -1.95 0.21 12.43
N HIS A 61 -3.20 -0.12 12.08
CA HIS A 61 -4.35 0.66 12.51
C HIS A 61 -5.00 0.17 13.80
N ALA A 62 -4.71 -1.05 14.27
CA ALA A 62 -5.18 -1.48 15.58
C ALA A 62 -4.46 -0.72 16.70
N ALA A 63 -5.03 -0.74 17.91
CA ALA A 63 -4.36 -0.18 19.07
C ALA A 63 -3.02 -0.91 19.33
N PRO A 64 -1.96 -0.22 19.80
CA PRO A 64 -0.71 -0.87 20.18
C PRO A 64 -0.94 -2.04 21.16
N GLY A 65 -0.40 -3.21 20.83
CA GLY A 65 -0.55 -4.42 21.65
C GLY A 65 -1.92 -5.11 21.56
N ALA A 66 -2.80 -4.70 20.64
CA ALA A 66 -4.08 -5.36 20.42
C ALA A 66 -3.90 -6.83 19.98
N THR A 67 -4.65 -7.72 20.61
CA THR A 67 -4.67 -9.16 20.30
C THR A 67 -6.10 -9.66 20.12
N GLY A 68 -6.28 -10.80 19.45
CA GLY A 68 -7.59 -11.35 19.14
C GLY A 68 -8.50 -10.33 18.44
N ASP A 69 -9.77 -10.27 18.83
CA ASP A 69 -10.77 -9.37 18.25
C ASP A 69 -10.47 -7.88 18.45
N ALA A 70 -9.64 -7.51 19.43
CA ALA A 70 -9.22 -6.12 19.62
C ALA A 70 -8.43 -5.58 18.42
N ARG A 71 -7.84 -6.47 17.60
CA ARG A 71 -7.19 -6.11 16.32
C ARG A 71 -8.16 -5.54 15.29
N LEU A 72 -9.47 -5.78 15.45
CA LEU A 72 -10.51 -5.26 14.57
C LEU A 72 -10.95 -3.84 14.95
N LEU A 73 -10.53 -3.31 16.11
CA LEU A 73 -10.76 -1.92 16.50
C LEU A 73 -9.64 -1.04 15.92
N LEU A 74 -9.89 -0.49 14.72
CA LEU A 74 -8.90 0.24 13.91
C LEU A 74 -8.74 1.71 14.33
N THR A 75 -8.34 1.91 15.58
CA THR A 75 -8.28 3.20 16.26
C THR A 75 -7.15 4.13 15.80
N GLY A 76 -6.14 3.62 15.09
CA GLY A 76 -4.95 4.39 14.72
C GLY A 76 -4.11 4.85 15.91
N GLY A 77 -3.20 5.79 15.68
CA GLY A 77 -2.34 6.41 16.69
C GLY A 77 -0.97 5.73 16.88
N VAL A 78 -0.68 4.65 16.14
CA VAL A 78 0.67 4.08 16.10
C VAL A 78 1.64 5.10 15.48
N ALA A 79 2.77 5.31 16.15
CA ALA A 79 3.84 6.20 15.69
C ALA A 79 4.93 5.39 14.97
N LEU A 80 5.01 5.54 13.65
CA LEU A 80 6.04 4.96 12.79
C LEU A 80 7.21 5.95 12.68
N LYS A 81 8.32 5.63 13.34
CA LYS A 81 9.54 6.43 13.30
C LYS A 81 10.34 6.05 12.07
N THR A 82 10.67 7.04 11.24
CA THR A 82 11.45 6.85 10.02
C THR A 82 12.55 7.90 9.92
N GLN A 83 13.45 7.73 8.95
CA GLN A 83 14.44 8.76 8.60
C GLN A 83 13.82 10.09 8.11
N PHE A 84 12.54 10.09 7.72
CA PHE A 84 11.84 11.27 7.21
C PHE A 84 11.04 12.02 8.28
N GLY A 85 10.98 11.46 9.51
CA GLY A 85 10.17 11.94 10.62
C GLY A 85 9.22 10.87 11.15
N THR A 86 8.27 11.29 12.00
CA THR A 86 7.29 10.39 12.62
C THR A 86 5.97 10.46 11.86
N PHE A 87 5.56 9.32 11.29
CA PHE A 87 4.21 9.16 10.76
C PHE A 87 3.30 8.60 11.84
N HIS A 88 2.13 9.21 11.98
CA HIS A 88 1.08 8.78 12.89
C HIS A 88 -0.02 8.12 12.08
N VAL A 89 -0.26 6.83 12.33
CA VAL A 89 -1.23 6.03 11.58
C VAL A 89 -2.65 6.54 11.88
N PRO A 90 -3.48 6.85 10.88
CA PRO A 90 -4.81 7.41 11.12
C PRO A 90 -5.78 6.35 11.66
N ASN A 91 -6.86 6.81 12.29
CA ASN A 91 -8.03 5.97 12.58
C ASN A 91 -8.78 5.67 11.26
N ILE A 92 -9.04 4.40 10.99
CA ILE A 92 -9.80 3.96 9.80
C ILE A 92 -11.04 3.13 10.17
N SER A 93 -11.51 3.25 11.42
CA SER A 93 -12.78 2.68 11.84
C SER A 93 -13.96 3.35 11.13
N PRO A 94 -15.17 2.78 11.19
CA PRO A 94 -16.37 3.38 10.58
C PRO A 94 -16.90 4.64 11.28
N ASP A 95 -16.14 5.22 12.23
CA ASP A 95 -16.52 6.47 12.90
C ASP A 95 -16.70 7.62 11.89
N PRO A 96 -17.81 8.37 11.95
CA PRO A 96 -18.12 9.42 10.97
C PRO A 96 -17.24 10.67 11.11
N LYS A 97 -16.58 10.87 12.25
CA LYS A 97 -15.77 12.08 12.52
C LYS A 97 -14.28 11.80 12.58
N ALA A 98 -13.90 10.73 13.27
CA ALA A 98 -12.52 10.37 13.54
C ALA A 98 -11.97 9.35 12.55
N GLY A 99 -12.84 8.57 11.88
CA GLY A 99 -12.47 7.51 10.95
C GLY A 99 -12.92 7.77 9.51
N ILE A 100 -13.20 6.68 8.79
CA ILE A 100 -13.62 6.71 7.37
C ILE A 100 -15.15 6.62 7.22
N GLY A 101 -15.92 6.87 8.28
CA GLY A 101 -17.36 6.65 8.31
C GLY A 101 -18.14 7.41 7.22
N GLU A 102 -17.75 8.65 6.94
CA GLU A 102 -18.41 9.48 5.91
C GLU A 102 -17.76 9.38 4.52
N TRP A 103 -16.67 8.61 4.39
CA TRP A 103 -15.99 8.48 3.11
C TRP A 103 -16.84 7.67 2.14
N THR A 104 -16.91 8.09 0.90
CA THR A 104 -17.45 7.30 -0.20
C THR A 104 -16.49 6.20 -0.63
N LEU A 105 -16.99 5.18 -1.35
CA LEU A 105 -16.13 4.17 -1.96
C LEU A 105 -15.07 4.80 -2.89
N ALA A 106 -15.42 5.87 -3.61
CA ALA A 106 -14.48 6.54 -4.51
C ALA A 106 -13.32 7.21 -3.75
N GLU A 107 -13.63 7.89 -2.63
CA GLU A 107 -12.60 8.52 -1.79
C GLU A 107 -11.71 7.48 -1.12
N PHE A 108 -12.29 6.40 -0.59
CA PHE A 108 -11.51 5.28 -0.06
C PHE A 108 -10.64 4.63 -1.13
N GLY A 109 -11.20 4.37 -2.30
CA GLY A 109 -10.48 3.74 -3.41
C GLY A 109 -9.36 4.61 -3.95
N ASP A 110 -9.54 5.93 -4.04
CA ASP A 110 -8.48 6.87 -4.42
C ASP A 110 -7.40 6.98 -3.34
N ALA A 111 -7.75 6.91 -2.06
CA ALA A 111 -6.76 6.85 -1.00
C ALA A 111 -5.91 5.57 -1.15
N VAL A 112 -6.56 4.41 -1.24
CA VAL A 112 -5.89 3.11 -1.32
C VAL A 112 -5.07 2.95 -2.60
N THR A 113 -5.57 3.37 -3.76
CA THR A 113 -4.91 3.06 -5.05
C THR A 113 -4.10 4.22 -5.64
N ARG A 114 -4.35 5.46 -5.21
CA ARG A 114 -3.67 6.66 -5.71
C ARG A 114 -3.00 7.49 -4.61
N GLY A 115 -3.22 7.16 -3.34
CA GLY A 115 -2.71 7.92 -2.21
C GLY A 115 -3.30 9.34 -2.16
N ILE A 116 -4.58 9.51 -2.48
CA ILE A 116 -5.25 10.82 -2.50
C ILE A 116 -6.35 10.82 -1.44
N GLY A 117 -6.30 11.76 -0.49
CA GLY A 117 -7.33 11.89 0.52
C GLY A 117 -8.63 12.52 0.00
N PRO A 118 -9.70 12.52 0.81
CA PRO A 118 -11.01 13.06 0.43
C PRO A 118 -10.95 14.54 0.08
N SER A 119 -10.06 15.31 0.74
CA SER A 119 -9.86 16.74 0.44
C SER A 119 -8.92 16.98 -0.75
N GLY A 120 -8.45 15.92 -1.42
CA GLY A 120 -7.55 16.00 -2.57
C GLY A 120 -6.07 16.09 -2.20
N GLU A 121 -5.71 15.99 -0.93
CA GLU A 121 -4.32 16.02 -0.50
C GLU A 121 -3.57 14.72 -0.87
N ASN A 122 -2.29 14.83 -1.26
CA ASN A 122 -1.44 13.65 -1.42
C ASN A 122 -1.11 13.04 -0.06
N LEU A 123 -1.50 11.78 0.14
CA LEU A 123 -1.09 10.96 1.29
C LEU A 123 0.38 10.55 1.16
N TYR A 124 1.05 10.44 2.31
CA TYR A 124 2.45 10.03 2.37
C TYR A 124 2.61 8.54 2.06
N PRO A 125 3.67 8.14 1.34
CA PRO A 125 3.87 6.76 0.89
C PRO A 125 4.25 5.77 2.00
N ALA A 126 4.27 6.20 3.27
CA ALA A 126 4.19 5.29 4.41
C ALA A 126 2.87 4.49 4.41
N PHE A 127 1.82 5.04 3.80
CA PHE A 127 0.65 4.28 3.36
C PHE A 127 0.99 3.60 2.03
N PRO A 128 1.01 2.25 1.92
CA PRO A 128 1.58 1.54 0.77
C PRO A 128 0.65 1.51 -0.47
N TYR A 129 0.09 2.66 -0.82
CA TYR A 129 -0.80 2.81 -1.98
C TYR A 129 -0.11 2.48 -3.32
N THR A 130 1.23 2.52 -3.38
CA THR A 130 1.99 2.07 -4.56
C THR A 130 1.94 0.56 -4.78
N SER A 131 1.73 -0.21 -3.72
CA SER A 131 1.47 -1.64 -3.78
C SER A 131 -0.02 -1.87 -4.06
N TYR A 132 -0.90 -1.25 -3.29
CA TYR A 132 -2.35 -1.36 -3.46
C TYR A 132 -2.90 -0.83 -4.79
N ALA A 133 -2.15 -0.02 -5.52
CA ALA A 133 -2.48 0.38 -6.89
C ALA A 133 -2.76 -0.81 -7.83
N ARG A 134 -2.24 -2.01 -7.50
CA ARG A 134 -2.48 -3.26 -8.25
C ARG A 134 -3.75 -3.98 -7.83
N MET A 135 -4.43 -3.55 -6.77
CA MET A 135 -5.68 -4.17 -6.31
C MET A 135 -6.79 -3.99 -7.35
N LYS A 136 -7.61 -5.02 -7.52
CA LYS A 136 -8.79 -4.92 -8.37
C LYS A 136 -9.80 -3.95 -7.74
N PRO A 137 -10.51 -3.12 -8.52
CA PRO A 137 -11.52 -2.23 -7.97
C PRO A 137 -12.57 -2.93 -7.12
N GLN A 138 -12.99 -4.15 -7.51
CA GLN A 138 -13.94 -4.94 -6.71
C GLN A 138 -13.35 -5.37 -5.36
N ASP A 139 -12.09 -5.79 -5.31
CA ASP A 139 -11.42 -6.18 -4.05
C ASP A 139 -11.30 -4.99 -3.08
N VAL A 140 -11.12 -3.78 -3.62
CA VAL A 140 -11.12 -2.53 -2.83
C VAL A 140 -12.53 -2.21 -2.33
N ALA A 141 -13.58 -2.43 -3.14
CA ALA A 141 -14.97 -2.26 -2.73
C ALA A 141 -15.39 -3.27 -1.64
N ASP A 142 -14.96 -4.51 -1.78
CA ASP A 142 -15.17 -5.58 -0.81
C ASP A 142 -14.48 -5.25 0.53
N LEU A 143 -13.21 -4.81 0.47
CA LEU A 143 -12.45 -4.34 1.63
C LEU A 143 -13.17 -3.17 2.31
N TYR A 144 -13.59 -2.16 1.55
CA TYR A 144 -14.34 -1.02 2.08
C TYR A 144 -15.63 -1.48 2.76
N GLY A 145 -16.40 -2.36 2.13
CA GLY A 145 -17.61 -2.95 2.72
C GLY A 145 -17.33 -3.66 4.03
N TYR A 146 -16.27 -4.47 4.10
CA TYR A 146 -15.88 -5.16 5.33
C TYR A 146 -15.45 -4.19 6.43
N LEU A 147 -14.62 -3.19 6.12
CA LEU A 147 -14.20 -2.16 7.08
C LEU A 147 -15.41 -1.47 7.73
N LYS A 148 -16.46 -1.18 6.95
CA LYS A 148 -17.69 -0.54 7.42
C LYS A 148 -18.50 -1.39 8.42
N THR A 149 -18.20 -2.69 8.55
CA THR A 149 -18.82 -3.58 9.54
C THR A 149 -18.06 -3.64 10.88
N LEU A 150 -16.84 -3.09 10.92
CA LEU A 150 -15.96 -3.20 12.08
C LEU A 150 -16.37 -2.25 13.23
N PRO A 151 -15.89 -2.51 14.46
CA PRO A 151 -16.12 -1.63 15.60
C PRO A 151 -15.67 -0.18 15.36
N VAL A 152 -16.45 0.75 15.88
CA VAL A 152 -16.22 2.20 15.80
C VAL A 152 -15.23 2.65 16.88
N SER A 153 -14.28 3.52 16.53
CA SER A 153 -13.44 4.24 17.48
C SER A 153 -13.52 5.74 17.25
N SER A 154 -13.72 6.52 18.30
CA SER A 154 -13.72 7.98 18.26
C SER A 154 -12.32 8.61 18.41
N ASN A 155 -11.27 7.78 18.44
CA ASN A 155 -9.90 8.26 18.63
C ASN A 155 -9.43 9.13 17.44
N VAL A 156 -8.95 10.32 17.74
CA VAL A 156 -8.35 11.21 16.74
C VAL A 156 -6.83 11.03 16.78
N ALA A 157 -6.27 10.40 15.73
CA ALA A 157 -4.83 10.24 15.62
C ALA A 157 -4.15 11.62 15.48
N PRO A 158 -2.98 11.83 16.13
CA PRO A 158 -2.23 13.07 16.00
C PRO A 158 -1.72 13.28 14.56
N PRO A 159 -1.43 14.53 14.16
CA PRO A 159 -0.84 14.82 12.86
C PRO A 159 0.61 14.32 12.79
N HIS A 160 1.10 14.04 11.58
CA HIS A 160 2.50 13.64 11.38
C HIS A 160 3.50 14.72 11.83
N GLU A 161 4.64 14.28 12.32
CA GLU A 161 5.76 15.14 12.74
C GLU A 161 6.89 15.04 11.71
N LEU A 162 6.75 15.79 10.61
CA LEU A 162 7.70 15.80 9.51
C LEU A 162 8.40 17.16 9.43
N GLY A 163 9.72 17.13 9.26
CA GLY A 163 10.53 18.34 9.02
C GLY A 163 10.50 18.76 7.55
N PHE A 164 10.93 19.99 7.27
CA PHE A 164 11.25 20.39 5.89
C PHE A 164 12.44 19.54 5.37
N PRO A 165 12.41 19.07 4.10
CA PRO A 165 11.39 19.34 3.06
C PRO A 165 10.22 18.34 3.03
N PHE A 166 10.24 17.31 3.87
CA PHE A 166 9.27 16.20 3.81
C PHE A 166 7.85 16.57 4.25
N ASN A 167 7.65 17.69 4.93
CA ASN A 167 6.32 18.21 5.25
C ASN A 167 5.57 18.84 4.06
N GLN A 168 6.20 18.95 2.88
CA GLN A 168 5.61 19.57 1.69
C GLN A 168 4.89 18.54 0.82
N ARG A 169 3.56 18.41 0.98
CA ARG A 169 2.74 17.44 0.22
C ARG A 169 2.77 17.61 -1.30
N LEU A 170 3.13 18.80 -1.81
CA LEU A 170 3.28 19.02 -3.25
C LEU A 170 4.46 18.22 -3.84
N ALA A 171 5.53 18.02 -3.06
CA ALA A 171 6.67 17.20 -3.49
C ALA A 171 6.27 15.74 -3.76
N LEU A 172 5.19 15.27 -3.11
CA LEU A 172 4.66 13.93 -3.34
C LEU A 172 4.06 13.74 -4.74
N THR A 173 3.63 14.80 -5.42
CA THR A 173 3.19 14.66 -6.82
C THR A 173 4.35 14.20 -7.70
N GLY A 174 5.52 14.84 -7.56
CA GLY A 174 6.73 14.43 -8.26
C GLY A 174 7.19 13.02 -7.86
N TRP A 175 7.11 12.68 -6.57
CA TRP A 175 7.42 11.33 -6.09
C TRP A 175 6.51 10.27 -6.72
N LYS A 176 5.20 10.51 -6.81
CA LYS A 176 4.24 9.60 -7.43
C LYS A 176 4.50 9.41 -8.92
N LEU A 177 4.88 10.45 -9.66
CA LEU A 177 5.26 10.32 -11.07
C LEU A 177 6.41 9.32 -11.29
N LEU A 178 7.30 9.18 -10.31
CA LEU A 178 8.44 8.25 -10.38
C LEU A 178 8.09 6.83 -9.91
N PHE A 179 7.24 6.70 -8.89
CA PHE A 179 7.09 5.43 -8.15
C PHE A 179 5.67 4.83 -8.11
N LEU A 180 4.64 5.59 -8.47
CA LEU A 180 3.27 5.06 -8.56
C LEU A 180 3.07 4.34 -9.89
N ASN A 181 2.95 3.01 -9.82
CA ASN A 181 2.75 2.15 -10.98
C ASN A 181 1.82 0.99 -10.58
N ASP A 182 0.74 0.82 -11.33
CA ASP A 182 -0.28 -0.22 -11.15
C ASP A 182 -0.01 -1.50 -11.98
N LYS A 183 1.08 -1.54 -12.75
CA LYS A 183 1.50 -2.74 -13.48
C LYS A 183 2.20 -3.73 -12.55
N PRO A 184 2.16 -5.04 -12.88
CA PRO A 184 2.95 -6.04 -12.21
C PRO A 184 4.45 -5.68 -12.20
N ARG A 185 5.13 -6.00 -11.09
CA ARG A 185 6.58 -5.83 -10.89
C ARG A 185 7.37 -6.84 -11.70
N VAL A 186 6.91 -8.08 -11.71
CA VAL A 186 7.55 -9.18 -12.44
C VAL A 186 6.69 -9.55 -13.66
N THR A 187 7.30 -9.65 -14.83
CA THR A 187 6.62 -10.27 -15.98
C THR A 187 6.81 -11.77 -15.89
N LEU A 188 5.73 -12.49 -15.60
CA LEU A 188 5.76 -13.94 -15.52
C LEU A 188 5.56 -14.55 -16.91
N ALA A 189 6.40 -15.53 -17.27
CA ALA A 189 6.19 -16.34 -18.47
C ALA A 189 5.11 -17.42 -18.29
N SER A 190 4.68 -17.66 -17.05
CA SER A 190 3.73 -18.72 -16.71
C SER A 190 2.28 -18.25 -16.78
N ALA A 191 1.43 -19.06 -17.42
CA ALA A 191 -0.02 -18.91 -17.42
C ALA A 191 -0.69 -19.59 -16.20
N ASP A 192 0.10 -20.12 -15.26
CA ASP A 192 -0.40 -20.80 -14.06
C ASP A 192 -1.19 -19.81 -13.16
N ALA A 193 -2.48 -20.12 -12.97
CA ALA A 193 -3.39 -19.28 -12.20
C ALA A 193 -2.99 -19.14 -10.72
N GLN A 194 -2.36 -20.16 -10.12
CA GLN A 194 -1.87 -20.10 -8.74
C GLN A 194 -0.69 -19.12 -8.63
N ILE A 195 0.22 -19.13 -9.61
CA ILE A 195 1.34 -18.17 -9.64
C ILE A 195 0.82 -16.74 -9.87
N GLN A 196 -0.16 -16.55 -10.76
CA GLN A 196 -0.79 -15.24 -10.98
C GLN A 196 -1.52 -14.74 -9.73
N ARG A 197 -2.18 -15.63 -8.98
CA ARG A 197 -2.79 -15.30 -7.69
C ARG A 197 -1.71 -14.89 -6.67
N GLY A 198 -0.60 -15.60 -6.63
CA GLY A 198 0.54 -15.27 -5.76
C GLY A 198 1.15 -13.92 -6.11
N GLN A 199 1.33 -13.64 -7.40
CA GLN A 199 1.79 -12.34 -7.89
C GLN A 199 0.88 -11.22 -7.41
N TYR A 200 -0.44 -11.40 -7.60
CA TYR A 200 -1.42 -10.42 -7.15
C TYR A 200 -1.23 -10.13 -5.65
N LEU A 201 -1.23 -11.18 -4.82
CA LEU A 201 -1.11 -11.04 -3.37
C LEU A 201 0.23 -10.41 -2.96
N VAL A 202 1.36 -10.84 -3.49
CA VAL A 202 2.68 -10.38 -3.05
C VAL A 202 2.98 -8.95 -3.51
N GLU A 203 2.64 -8.60 -4.76
CA GLU A 203 2.93 -7.27 -5.33
C GLU A 203 1.86 -6.22 -5.01
N GLY A 204 0.65 -6.67 -4.66
CA GLY A 204 -0.54 -5.86 -4.43
C GLY A 204 -0.90 -5.77 -2.95
N PRO A 205 -2.01 -6.40 -2.49
CA PRO A 205 -2.50 -6.27 -1.12
C PRO A 205 -1.50 -6.73 -0.06
N GLY A 206 -0.70 -7.77 -0.29
CA GLY A 206 0.31 -8.23 0.67
C GLY A 206 1.54 -7.33 0.79
N HIS A 207 1.71 -6.38 -0.15
CA HIS A 207 2.75 -5.33 -0.14
C HIS A 207 4.15 -5.79 0.27
N CYS A 208 4.52 -7.06 0.02
CA CYS A 208 5.73 -7.66 0.60
C CYS A 208 7.00 -6.91 0.17
N GLY A 209 6.97 -6.31 -1.02
CA GLY A 209 8.04 -5.47 -1.53
C GLY A 209 8.33 -4.21 -0.71
N GLU A 210 7.39 -3.72 0.09
CA GLU A 210 7.59 -2.50 0.89
C GLU A 210 8.63 -2.71 2.01
N CYS A 211 8.81 -3.95 2.47
CA CYS A 211 9.85 -4.33 3.42
C CYS A 211 11.00 -5.09 2.75
N HIS A 212 10.69 -6.01 1.83
CA HIS A 212 11.67 -6.91 1.24
C HIS A 212 12.40 -6.34 0.01
N THR A 213 12.17 -5.08 -0.38
CA THR A 213 12.92 -4.43 -1.47
C THR A 213 13.64 -3.20 -0.93
N PRO A 214 14.94 -3.00 -1.24
CA PRO A 214 15.67 -1.86 -0.73
C PRO A 214 15.13 -0.55 -1.33
N ARG A 215 15.29 0.55 -0.58
CA ARG A 215 14.85 1.88 -0.98
C ARG A 215 16.02 2.77 -1.41
N ASN A 216 15.74 3.70 -2.31
CA ASN A 216 16.65 4.79 -2.64
C ASN A 216 16.56 5.92 -1.58
N VAL A 217 17.39 6.96 -1.73
CA VAL A 217 17.50 8.07 -0.76
C VAL A 217 16.23 8.92 -0.62
N ILE A 218 15.28 8.83 -1.56
CA ILE A 218 13.98 9.52 -1.49
C ILE A 218 12.83 8.55 -1.15
N GLY A 219 13.15 7.37 -0.61
CA GLY A 219 12.18 6.40 -0.10
C GLY A 219 11.48 5.54 -1.15
N GLY A 220 11.82 5.67 -2.43
CA GLY A 220 11.27 4.84 -3.51
C GLY A 220 11.92 3.46 -3.55
N LEU A 221 11.13 2.41 -3.82
CA LEU A 221 11.63 1.04 -4.00
C LEU A 221 12.55 0.95 -5.22
N LYS A 222 13.68 0.25 -5.08
CA LYS A 222 14.57 -0.07 -6.20
C LYS A 222 14.03 -1.28 -6.96
N ALA A 223 13.37 -1.03 -8.08
CA ALA A 223 12.63 -2.06 -8.82
C ALA A 223 13.51 -3.20 -9.37
N ASP A 224 14.78 -2.93 -9.64
CA ASP A 224 15.79 -3.90 -10.08
C ASP A 224 16.28 -4.83 -8.97
N GLU A 225 16.07 -4.46 -7.70
CA GLU A 225 16.39 -5.24 -6.50
C GLU A 225 15.11 -5.83 -5.84
N TRP A 226 14.05 -6.06 -6.64
CA TRP A 226 12.76 -6.58 -6.16
C TRP A 226 12.93 -7.83 -5.28
N LEU A 227 12.45 -7.72 -4.04
CA LEU A 227 12.44 -8.77 -3.01
C LEU A 227 13.82 -9.26 -2.51
N ALA A 228 14.90 -8.57 -2.88
CA ALA A 228 16.28 -8.92 -2.51
C ALA A 228 16.67 -8.57 -1.04
N GLY A 229 15.71 -8.15 -0.22
CA GLY A 229 15.95 -7.69 1.15
C GLY A 229 16.64 -6.32 1.21
N GLY A 230 16.89 -5.83 2.43
CA GLY A 230 17.49 -4.50 2.59
C GLY A 230 17.50 -4.00 4.03
N PRO A 231 18.01 -2.79 4.27
CA PRO A 231 17.94 -2.15 5.59
C PRO A 231 16.48 -2.08 6.08
N ASN A 232 16.27 -2.31 7.37
CA ASN A 232 14.94 -2.19 7.96
C ASN A 232 14.41 -0.75 7.81
N PRO A 233 13.26 -0.52 7.14
CA PRO A 233 12.72 0.82 6.96
C PRO A 233 12.30 1.49 8.27
N GLU A 234 12.05 0.71 9.33
CA GLU A 234 11.60 1.19 10.65
C GLU A 234 12.75 1.38 11.66
N GLY A 235 14.00 1.09 11.30
CA GLY A 235 15.14 1.31 12.18
C GLY A 235 16.27 0.29 12.02
N GLU A 236 16.66 -0.35 13.12
CA GLU A 236 17.80 -1.25 13.15
C GLU A 236 17.48 -2.63 12.55
N GLY A 237 18.53 -3.29 12.04
CA GLY A 237 18.46 -4.62 11.44
C GLY A 237 18.28 -4.60 9.92
N ARG A 238 18.08 -5.79 9.37
CA ARG A 238 17.95 -6.04 7.93
C ARG A 238 16.75 -6.93 7.67
N ILE A 239 15.94 -6.56 6.69
CA ILE A 239 14.87 -7.41 6.15
C ILE A 239 15.51 -8.42 5.18
N PRO A 240 15.22 -9.72 5.31
CA PRO A 240 15.88 -10.75 4.52
C PRO A 240 15.46 -10.73 3.04
N ASP A 241 16.31 -11.28 2.20
CA ASP A 241 16.01 -11.62 0.81
C ASP A 241 15.03 -12.78 0.75
N ILE A 242 13.92 -12.59 0.02
CA ILE A 242 12.88 -13.60 -0.20
C ILE A 242 12.72 -13.97 -1.68
N THR A 243 13.81 -13.87 -2.44
CA THR A 243 13.90 -14.46 -3.77
C THR A 243 14.40 -15.90 -3.72
N PRO A 244 14.26 -16.69 -4.80
CA PRO A 244 14.78 -18.06 -4.85
C PRO A 244 16.30 -18.18 -4.67
N GLY A 245 17.04 -17.09 -4.88
CA GLY A 245 18.51 -17.05 -4.73
C GLY A 245 18.97 -16.89 -3.28
N SER A 246 18.06 -16.57 -2.35
CA SER A 246 18.46 -16.21 -0.99
C SER A 246 19.01 -17.39 -0.18
N ASP A 247 19.99 -17.10 0.68
CA ASP A 247 20.60 -18.12 1.55
C ASP A 247 19.64 -18.71 2.58
N SER A 248 18.58 -17.97 2.91
CA SER A 248 17.53 -18.35 3.86
C SER A 248 16.36 -19.03 3.14
N MET A 249 15.39 -18.25 2.67
CA MET A 249 14.14 -18.75 2.09
C MET A 249 14.37 -19.48 0.76
N GLY A 250 15.42 -19.17 0.01
CA GLY A 250 15.74 -19.85 -1.26
C GLY A 250 15.84 -21.37 -1.16
N LYS A 251 16.21 -21.91 0.01
CA LYS A 251 16.29 -23.36 0.28
C LYS A 251 14.95 -24.00 0.61
N TRP A 252 13.96 -23.21 1.01
CA TRP A 252 12.65 -23.72 1.41
C TRP A 252 11.84 -24.16 0.19
N SER A 253 11.10 -25.24 0.35
CA SER A 253 10.04 -25.69 -0.52
C SER A 253 8.83 -24.76 -0.44
N LYS A 254 7.91 -24.89 -1.40
CA LYS A 254 6.65 -24.10 -1.38
C LYS A 254 5.81 -24.41 -0.14
N ASP A 255 5.80 -25.68 0.30
CA ASP A 255 5.00 -26.11 1.44
C ASP A 255 5.60 -25.59 2.76
N GLU A 256 6.93 -25.55 2.87
CA GLU A 256 7.62 -24.93 4.02
C GLU A 256 7.34 -23.42 4.09
N ILE A 257 7.35 -22.71 2.95
CA ILE A 257 6.97 -21.29 2.92
C ILE A 257 5.51 -21.13 3.35
N ALA A 258 4.58 -21.91 2.80
CA ALA A 258 3.17 -21.82 3.17
C ALA A 258 2.94 -22.11 4.66
N SER A 259 3.64 -23.11 5.21
CA SER A 259 3.60 -23.46 6.64
C SER A 259 4.18 -22.35 7.51
N TYR A 260 5.27 -21.70 7.08
CA TYR A 260 5.82 -20.54 7.77
C TYR A 260 4.84 -19.37 7.82
N LEU A 261 4.15 -19.08 6.70
CA LEU A 261 3.14 -18.01 6.68
C LEU A 261 1.92 -18.35 7.56
N GLU A 262 1.61 -19.63 7.75
CA GLU A 262 0.52 -20.08 8.61
C GLU A 262 0.89 -20.08 10.10
N THR A 263 2.09 -20.54 10.44
CA THR A 263 2.44 -20.88 11.82
C THR A 263 3.47 -19.93 12.44
N GLY A 264 4.25 -19.24 11.61
CA GLY A 264 5.39 -18.43 12.03
C GLY A 264 6.65 -19.23 12.37
N PHE A 265 6.67 -20.56 12.18
CA PHE A 265 7.86 -21.36 12.38
C PHE A 265 8.61 -21.59 11.07
N THR A 266 9.92 -21.42 11.12
CA THR A 266 10.84 -21.81 10.06
C THR A 266 10.95 -23.35 9.99
N PRO A 267 11.44 -23.92 8.88
CA PRO A 267 11.65 -25.37 8.76
C PRO A 267 12.58 -25.96 9.83
N ASP A 268 13.50 -25.15 10.35
CA ASP A 268 14.42 -25.52 11.43
C ASP A 268 13.83 -25.27 12.83
N PHE A 269 12.51 -25.04 12.92
CA PHE A 269 11.74 -24.78 14.15
C PHE A 269 12.09 -23.49 14.91
N ASP A 270 12.87 -22.59 14.31
CA ASP A 270 12.98 -21.21 14.80
C ASP A 270 11.70 -20.41 14.52
N SER A 271 11.48 -19.30 15.22
CA SER A 271 10.27 -18.48 15.13
C SER A 271 10.47 -17.18 14.37
N VAL A 272 9.41 -16.71 13.69
CA VAL A 272 9.37 -15.37 13.09
C VAL A 272 9.60 -14.29 14.13
N GLY A 273 10.46 -13.33 13.80
CA GLY A 273 10.80 -12.20 14.67
C GLY A 273 10.47 -10.84 14.06
N GLY A 274 10.57 -9.80 14.88
CA GLY A 274 10.42 -8.40 14.46
C GLY A 274 9.03 -8.07 13.92
N SER A 275 8.95 -7.11 13.00
CA SER A 275 7.70 -6.65 12.38
C SER A 275 7.01 -7.73 11.53
N MET A 276 7.73 -8.77 11.10
CA MET A 276 7.17 -9.89 10.34
C MET A 276 6.19 -10.73 11.16
N VAL A 277 6.25 -10.70 12.49
CA VAL A 277 5.30 -11.39 13.37
C VAL A 277 3.86 -10.95 13.08
N GLU A 278 3.62 -9.65 12.98
CA GLU A 278 2.28 -9.14 12.72
C GLU A 278 1.83 -9.43 11.28
N VAL A 279 2.76 -9.39 10.31
CA VAL A 279 2.46 -9.80 8.93
C VAL A 279 2.02 -11.27 8.90
N GLN A 280 2.78 -12.16 9.52
CA GLN A 280 2.48 -13.58 9.61
C GLN A 280 1.11 -13.83 10.26
N LYS A 281 0.80 -13.18 11.38
CA LYS A 281 -0.51 -13.30 12.03
C LYS A 281 -1.68 -12.90 11.14
N ASN A 282 -1.48 -12.00 10.17
CA ASN A 282 -2.51 -11.71 9.18
C ASN A 282 -2.55 -12.78 8.09
N LEU A 283 -1.40 -13.27 7.62
CA LEU A 283 -1.35 -14.33 6.60
C LEU A 283 -1.90 -15.67 7.11
N ALA A 284 -1.84 -15.93 8.40
CA ALA A 284 -2.48 -17.07 9.06
C ALA A 284 -4.02 -17.07 8.91
N GLU A 285 -4.64 -15.89 8.75
CA GLU A 285 -6.09 -15.72 8.55
C GLU A 285 -6.50 -15.91 7.08
N LEU A 286 -5.53 -15.96 6.16
CA LEU A 286 -5.82 -16.23 4.75
C LEU A 286 -6.14 -17.71 4.53
N PRO A 287 -6.96 -18.04 3.52
CA PRO A 287 -7.15 -19.42 3.10
C PRO A 287 -5.82 -20.08 2.69
N ALA A 288 -5.71 -21.39 2.88
CA ALA A 288 -4.48 -22.14 2.57
C ALA A 288 -4.07 -21.98 1.10
N GLU A 289 -5.01 -21.87 0.17
CA GLU A 289 -4.70 -21.67 -1.25
C GLU A 289 -4.02 -20.32 -1.54
N ASP A 290 -4.26 -19.29 -0.73
CA ASP A 290 -3.55 -18.00 -0.88
C ASP A 290 -2.11 -18.09 -0.37
N ARG A 291 -1.88 -18.78 0.75
CA ARG A 291 -0.52 -19.03 1.25
C ARG A 291 0.28 -19.87 0.26
N ALA A 292 -0.34 -20.90 -0.31
CA ALA A 292 0.26 -21.71 -1.37
C ALA A 292 0.54 -20.88 -2.65
N ALA A 293 -0.37 -19.99 -3.02
CA ALA A 293 -0.17 -19.08 -4.16
C ALA A 293 1.01 -18.12 -3.92
N ILE A 294 1.10 -17.50 -2.75
CA ILE A 294 2.24 -16.66 -2.34
C ILE A 294 3.55 -17.45 -2.47
N ALA A 295 3.62 -18.64 -1.89
CA ALA A 295 4.79 -19.51 -1.98
C ALA A 295 5.14 -19.87 -3.43
N ALA A 296 4.14 -20.17 -4.26
CA ALA A 296 4.34 -20.50 -5.67
C ALA A 296 4.94 -19.33 -6.45
N TYR A 297 4.47 -18.10 -6.21
CA TYR A 297 5.03 -16.90 -6.83
C TYR A 297 6.45 -16.60 -6.36
N LEU A 298 6.72 -16.67 -5.04
CA LEU A 298 8.05 -16.43 -4.50
C LEU A 298 9.11 -17.41 -5.04
N LYS A 299 8.72 -18.63 -5.41
CA LYS A 299 9.61 -19.58 -6.11
C LYS A 299 9.71 -19.36 -7.62
N ALA A 300 8.84 -18.55 -8.22
CA ALA A 300 8.75 -18.32 -9.67
C ALA A 300 9.39 -17.01 -10.14
N ILE A 301 9.68 -16.07 -9.23
CA ILE A 301 10.38 -14.83 -9.56
C ILE A 301 11.88 -15.07 -9.84
N PRO A 302 12.57 -14.17 -10.54
CA PRO A 302 14.02 -14.26 -10.73
C PRO A 302 14.77 -14.33 -9.40
N ALA A 303 15.79 -15.19 -9.32
CA ALA A 303 16.74 -15.21 -8.22
C ALA A 303 17.60 -13.93 -8.21
N LYS A 304 18.04 -13.51 -7.02
CA LYS A 304 18.93 -12.37 -6.79
C LYS A 304 20.20 -12.79 -6.07
#